data_AF-A0A7Y4KWY4-F1
#
_entry.id   AF-A0A7Y4KWY4-F1
#
_cell.length_a   1.000
_cell.length_b   1.000
_cell.length_c   1.000
_cell.angle_alpha   90.00
_cell.angle_beta   90.00
_cell.angle_gamma   90.00
#
_symmetry.space_group_name_H-M   'P 1'
#
loop_
_entity.id
_entity.type
_entity.pdbx_description
1 polymer ?
#
loop_
_entity_poly.entity_id
_entity_poly.type
_entity_poly.pdbx_seq_one_letter_code
_entity_poly.pdbx_strand_id
1 'polypeptide(L)'
;MNLDHEAVFAAAWSAPGTTSVELPAVRVNDVLRDRYDVTPPFSYTGAQLWDMEARKAAAPDQYIPTVVRTGSAEKFPSVHTGQLEDFTRISDQRLWADPEQYATIIEHVRLDHQHRRAFFLGAERFETPDGRVVTAGAGQPLFHVEHSVAGDEDDPLNLWRIVLLTEEYDAALAASFEGLAKDPYLRVFVEVHLREVLGRALVRR
;
A
#
# COMPACT_ATOMS: atom_id res chain seq x y z
N MET A 1 -7.36 18.01 -14.46
CA MET A 1 -7.47 16.85 -15.39
C MET A 1 -7.64 15.61 -14.53
N ASN A 2 -8.58 14.73 -14.86
CA ASN A 2 -8.73 13.47 -14.13
C ASN A 2 -7.62 12.51 -14.61
N LEU A 3 -6.58 12.30 -13.79
CA LEU A 3 -5.44 11.46 -14.14
C LEU A 3 -5.88 9.99 -14.12
N ASP A 4 -5.58 9.23 -15.18
CA ASP A 4 -5.82 7.79 -15.18
C ASP A 4 -4.69 7.07 -14.42
N HIS A 5 -4.95 6.73 -13.16
CA HIS A 5 -3.91 6.18 -12.28
C HIS A 5 -3.45 4.80 -12.73
N GLU A 6 -4.35 3.99 -13.29
CA GLU A 6 -4.00 2.66 -13.81
C GLU A 6 -3.09 2.79 -15.03
N ALA A 7 -3.44 3.68 -15.97
CA ALA A 7 -2.62 3.89 -17.16
C ALA A 7 -1.23 4.43 -16.81
N VAL A 8 -1.13 5.35 -15.85
CA VAL A 8 0.17 5.87 -15.38
C VAL A 8 1.01 4.77 -14.72
N PHE A 9 0.41 3.98 -13.83
CA PHE A 9 1.10 2.85 -13.20
C PHE A 9 1.58 1.83 -14.26
N ALA A 10 0.70 1.44 -15.18
CA ALA A 10 1.03 0.47 -16.23
C ALA A 10 2.16 0.97 -17.15
N ALA A 11 2.12 2.25 -17.53
CA ALA A 11 3.18 2.87 -18.32
C ALA A 11 4.52 2.81 -17.58
N ALA A 12 4.56 3.24 -16.32
CA ALA A 12 5.78 3.18 -15.50
C ALA A 12 6.27 1.74 -15.31
N TRP A 13 5.37 0.80 -15.01
CA TRP A 13 5.71 -0.61 -14.81
C TRP A 13 6.41 -1.23 -16.02
N SER A 14 6.00 -0.83 -17.23
CA SER A 14 6.54 -1.33 -18.50
C SER A 14 7.74 -0.53 -19.01
N ALA A 15 8.07 0.61 -18.39
CA ALA A 15 9.09 1.51 -18.88
C ALA A 15 10.50 0.90 -18.72
N PRO A 16 11.37 1.02 -19.73
CA PRO A 16 12.78 0.72 -19.53
C PRO A 16 13.38 1.74 -18.54
N GLY A 17 14.27 1.29 -17.67
CA GLY A 17 14.97 2.16 -16.71
C GLY A 17 14.33 2.26 -15.33
N THR A 18 13.11 1.75 -15.13
CA THR A 18 12.51 1.67 -13.80
C THR A 18 12.94 0.41 -13.05
N THR A 19 12.81 0.45 -11.73
CA THR A 19 13.01 -0.72 -10.86
C THR A 19 11.64 -1.21 -10.41
N SER A 20 11.15 -2.30 -11.01
CA SER A 20 9.83 -2.86 -10.71
C SER A 20 9.95 -4.11 -9.84
N VAL A 21 9.12 -4.22 -8.81
CA VAL A 21 9.06 -5.37 -7.89
C VAL A 21 7.62 -5.81 -7.70
N GLU A 22 7.39 -7.11 -7.89
CA GLU A 22 6.13 -7.79 -7.58
C GLU A 22 6.35 -8.75 -6.43
N LEU A 23 5.58 -8.61 -5.35
CA LEU A 23 5.64 -9.53 -4.22
C LEU A 23 4.75 -10.75 -4.49
N PRO A 24 5.10 -11.93 -3.94
CA PRO A 24 4.25 -13.10 -4.04
C PRO A 24 2.84 -12.82 -3.51
N ALA A 25 1.83 -13.31 -4.23
CA ALA A 25 0.44 -13.25 -3.81
C ALA A 25 0.25 -13.94 -2.45
N VAL A 26 -0.40 -13.26 -1.50
CA VAL A 26 -0.67 -13.82 -0.17
C VAL A 26 -2.09 -14.38 -0.15
N ARG A 27 -2.20 -15.70 -0.01
CA ARG A 27 -3.45 -16.42 0.26
C ARG A 27 -3.83 -16.23 1.73
N VAL A 28 -4.60 -15.18 2.02
CA VAL A 28 -4.77 -14.66 3.38
C VAL A 28 -5.32 -15.73 4.35
N ASN A 29 -6.31 -16.51 3.89
CA ASN A 29 -6.96 -17.53 4.72
C ASN A 29 -6.07 -18.76 4.97
N ASP A 30 -5.18 -19.09 4.05
CA ASP A 30 -4.21 -20.18 4.25
C ASP A 30 -3.13 -19.75 5.25
N VAL A 31 -2.59 -18.54 5.10
CA VAL A 31 -1.61 -18.00 6.04
C VAL A 31 -2.21 -17.88 7.45
N LEU A 32 -3.46 -17.41 7.58
CA LEU A 32 -4.16 -17.37 8.87
C LEU A 32 -4.26 -18.74 9.54
N ARG A 33 -4.67 -19.75 8.78
CA ARG A 33 -4.85 -21.13 9.28
C ARG A 33 -3.53 -21.73 9.75
N ASP A 34 -2.48 -21.51 8.96
CA ASP A 34 -1.20 -22.18 9.14
C ASP A 34 -0.32 -21.51 10.19
N ARG A 35 -0.38 -20.17 10.28
CA ARG A 35 0.59 -19.37 11.05
C ARG A 35 0.03 -18.66 12.27
N TYR A 36 -1.29 -18.73 12.49
CA TYR A 36 -1.94 -17.99 13.57
C TYR A 36 -2.94 -18.80 14.36
N ASP A 37 -2.99 -18.49 15.65
CA ASP A 37 -4.14 -18.74 16.50
C ASP A 37 -5.02 -17.48 16.51
N VAL A 38 -6.24 -17.61 15.98
CA VAL A 38 -7.21 -16.51 15.87
C VAL A 38 -8.39 -16.81 16.79
N THR A 39 -8.75 -15.86 17.65
CA THR A 39 -9.90 -16.00 18.56
C THR A 39 -10.87 -14.83 18.44
N PRO A 40 -12.17 -15.08 18.19
CA PRO A 40 -12.75 -16.37 17.76
C PRO A 40 -12.26 -16.79 16.37
N PRO A 41 -12.46 -18.06 15.95
CA PRO A 41 -12.10 -18.52 14.60
C PRO A 41 -12.62 -17.59 13.51
N PHE A 42 -11.79 -17.36 12.49
CA PHE A 42 -12.06 -16.35 11.48
C PHE A 42 -11.47 -16.74 10.12
N SER A 43 -12.18 -16.37 9.07
CA SER A 43 -11.69 -16.37 7.69
C SER A 43 -12.07 -15.02 7.07
N TYR A 44 -11.11 -14.40 6.39
CA TYR A 44 -11.35 -13.19 5.64
C TYR A 44 -12.25 -13.47 4.44
N THR A 45 -13.15 -12.53 4.21
CA THR A 45 -13.79 -12.38 2.90
C THR A 45 -13.02 -11.37 2.03
N GLY A 46 -13.20 -11.44 0.71
CA GLY A 46 -12.65 -10.47 -0.23
C GLY A 46 -13.13 -9.05 0.04
N ALA A 47 -14.40 -8.85 0.42
CA ALA A 47 -14.92 -7.55 0.82
C ALA A 47 -14.24 -7.01 2.09
N GLN A 48 -13.99 -7.85 3.10
CA GLN A 48 -13.27 -7.44 4.31
C GLN A 48 -11.80 -7.12 4.04
N LEU A 49 -11.15 -7.87 3.14
CA LEU A 49 -9.77 -7.57 2.76
C LEU A 49 -9.70 -6.27 1.96
N TRP A 50 -10.69 -5.98 1.13
CA TRP A 50 -10.77 -4.70 0.41
C TRP A 50 -11.08 -3.53 1.34
N ASP A 51 -11.99 -3.69 2.31
CA ASP A 51 -12.25 -2.69 3.35
C ASP A 51 -10.96 -2.34 4.09
N MET A 52 -10.14 -3.35 4.42
CA MET A 52 -8.81 -3.12 4.98
C MET A 52 -7.92 -2.29 4.05
N GLU A 53 -7.80 -2.66 2.76
CA GLU A 53 -6.96 -1.92 1.81
C GLU A 53 -7.38 -0.45 1.69
N ALA A 54 -8.69 -0.19 1.62
CA ALA A 54 -9.24 1.17 1.57
C ALA A 54 -8.95 1.97 2.86
N ARG A 55 -9.11 1.36 4.03
CA ARG A 55 -8.77 2.01 5.32
C ARG A 55 -7.28 2.32 5.44
N LYS A 56 -6.41 1.38 5.06
CA LYS A 56 -4.95 1.59 5.01
C LYS A 56 -4.58 2.70 4.03
N ALA A 57 -5.24 2.76 2.88
CA ALA A 57 -5.01 3.82 1.92
C ALA A 57 -5.29 5.20 2.54
N ALA A 58 -6.37 5.31 3.34
CA ALA A 58 -6.78 6.55 3.98
C ALA A 58 -5.96 6.92 5.24
N ALA A 59 -5.45 5.94 5.99
CA ALA A 59 -4.76 6.15 7.28
C ALA A 59 -3.50 5.28 7.43
N PRO A 60 -2.49 5.42 6.55
CA PRO A 60 -1.37 4.47 6.50
C PRO A 60 -0.56 4.40 7.80
N ASP A 61 -0.45 5.50 8.55
CA ASP A 61 0.27 5.56 9.83
C ASP A 61 -0.32 4.68 10.93
N GLN A 62 -1.60 4.31 10.83
CA GLN A 62 -2.27 3.38 11.73
C GLN A 62 -2.09 1.92 11.32
N TYR A 63 -1.99 1.65 10.01
CA TYR A 63 -1.99 0.28 9.47
C TYR A 63 -0.59 -0.26 9.14
N ILE A 64 0.36 0.61 8.83
CA ILE A 64 1.74 0.24 8.49
C ILE A 64 2.76 1.06 9.30
N PRO A 65 2.72 1.02 10.65
CA PRO A 65 3.63 1.81 11.50
C PRO A 65 5.11 1.40 11.37
N THR A 66 5.39 0.26 10.73
CA THR A 66 6.75 -0.18 10.40
C THR A 66 7.31 0.50 9.14
N VAL A 67 6.47 1.23 8.40
CA VAL A 67 6.82 1.95 7.16
C VAL A 67 6.53 3.44 7.33
N VAL A 68 5.36 3.81 7.86
CA VAL A 68 4.93 5.20 8.01
C VAL A 68 5.07 5.65 9.46
N ARG A 69 5.62 6.86 9.66
CA ARG A 69 5.75 7.47 10.99
C ARG A 69 4.36 7.73 11.57
N THR A 70 4.07 7.16 12.74
CA THR A 70 2.79 7.36 13.44
C THR A 70 2.46 8.85 13.60
N GLY A 71 1.24 9.25 13.22
CA GLY A 71 0.75 10.63 13.31
C GLY A 71 1.25 11.57 12.21
N SER A 72 2.03 11.09 11.24
CA SER A 72 2.52 11.92 10.12
C SER A 72 1.57 11.95 8.92
N ALA A 73 0.57 11.07 8.87
CA ALA A 73 -0.29 10.96 7.71
C ALA A 73 -1.33 12.10 7.67
N GLU A 74 -1.39 12.77 6.53
CA GLU A 74 -2.40 13.77 6.20
C GLU A 74 -3.13 13.35 4.94
N LYS A 75 -4.44 13.14 5.05
CA LYS A 75 -5.32 12.82 3.92
C LYS A 75 -6.12 14.04 3.53
N PHE A 76 -6.12 14.36 2.25
CA PHE A 76 -6.93 15.42 1.68
C PHE A 76 -8.33 14.90 1.29
N PRO A 77 -9.32 15.80 1.11
CA PRO A 77 -10.68 15.40 0.78
C PRO A 77 -10.75 14.51 -0.45
N SER A 78 -11.61 13.49 -0.39
CA SER A 78 -11.84 12.59 -1.51
C SER A 78 -12.80 13.18 -2.54
N VAL A 79 -12.55 12.85 -3.80
CA VAL A 79 -13.48 13.05 -4.92
C VAL A 79 -13.98 11.68 -5.35
N HIS A 80 -15.31 11.51 -5.40
CA HIS A 80 -15.91 10.25 -5.81
C HIS A 80 -16.50 10.37 -7.22
N THR A 81 -16.16 9.43 -8.10
CA THR A 81 -16.72 9.31 -9.45
C THR A 81 -17.20 7.87 -9.67
N GLY A 82 -18.48 7.62 -9.38
CA GLY A 82 -19.03 6.27 -9.45
C GLY A 82 -18.40 5.36 -8.37
N GLN A 83 -17.74 4.28 -8.80
CA GLN A 83 -17.02 3.33 -7.93
C GLN A 83 -15.54 3.70 -7.72
N LEU A 84 -15.13 4.88 -8.19
CA LEU A 84 -13.79 5.40 -7.99
C LEU A 84 -13.79 6.44 -6.86
N GLU A 85 -12.80 6.35 -5.98
CA GLU A 85 -12.46 7.36 -5.00
C GLU A 85 -11.03 7.84 -5.27
N ASP A 86 -10.86 9.14 -5.52
CA ASP A 86 -9.56 9.78 -5.71
C ASP A 86 -9.26 10.73 -4.54
N PHE A 87 -8.05 10.68 -3.99
CA PHE A 87 -7.57 11.65 -3.00
C PHE A 87 -6.05 11.77 -3.02
N THR A 88 -5.51 12.85 -2.47
CA THR A 88 -4.07 12.95 -2.18
C THR A 88 -3.83 12.62 -0.72
N ARG A 89 -2.70 11.97 -0.41
CA ARG A 89 -2.18 11.88 0.96
C ARG A 89 -0.70 12.27 1.01
N ILE A 90 -0.28 12.72 2.18
CA ILE A 90 1.10 13.01 2.52
C ILE A 90 1.44 12.22 3.78
N SER A 91 2.65 11.67 3.87
CA SER A 91 3.11 10.95 5.05
C SER A 91 4.63 10.92 5.10
N ASP A 92 5.20 10.82 6.29
CA ASP A 92 6.63 10.52 6.43
C ASP A 92 6.81 9.00 6.43
N GLN A 93 7.52 8.48 5.43
CA GLN A 93 7.77 7.05 5.27
C GLN A 93 9.26 6.75 5.39
N ARG A 94 9.58 5.57 5.92
CA ARG A 94 10.93 5.04 5.93
C ARG A 94 11.44 4.88 4.51
N LEU A 95 12.73 5.13 4.29
CA LEU A 95 13.35 4.85 3.01
C LEU A 95 13.46 3.33 2.82
N TRP A 96 13.23 2.85 1.59
CA TRP A 96 13.30 1.42 1.30
C TRP A 96 14.69 0.84 1.53
N ALA A 97 15.73 1.53 1.07
CA ALA A 97 17.13 1.11 1.22
C ALA A 97 17.77 1.50 2.56
N ASP A 98 17.17 2.43 3.31
CA ASP A 98 17.65 2.88 4.62
C ASP A 98 16.48 3.11 5.60
N PRO A 99 15.96 2.06 6.23
CA PRO A 99 14.74 2.13 7.03
C PRO A 99 14.88 2.92 8.34
N GLU A 100 16.08 3.37 8.70
CA GLU A 100 16.30 4.25 9.85
C GLU A 100 16.00 5.72 9.53
N GLN A 101 15.96 6.07 8.24
CA GLN A 101 15.65 7.42 7.77
C GLN A 101 14.21 7.53 7.28
N TYR A 102 13.64 8.72 7.44
CA TYR A 102 12.31 9.05 6.92
C TYR A 102 12.39 10.15 5.88
N ALA A 103 11.53 10.08 4.87
CA ALA A 103 11.27 11.15 3.93
C ALA A 103 9.78 11.39 3.77
N THR A 104 9.42 12.63 3.46
CA THR A 104 8.04 13.00 3.11
C THR A 104 7.68 12.41 1.75
N ILE A 105 6.62 11.62 1.72
CA ILE A 105 6.07 11.00 0.51
C ILE A 105 4.70 11.62 0.24
N ILE A 106 4.48 11.99 -1.02
CA ILE A 106 3.21 12.52 -1.53
C ILE A 106 2.66 11.49 -2.50
N GLU A 107 1.42 11.05 -2.30
CA GLU A 107 0.78 10.06 -3.17
C GLU A 107 -0.59 10.56 -3.63
N HIS A 108 -0.81 10.56 -4.95
CA HIS A 108 -2.15 10.62 -5.53
C HIS A 108 -2.73 9.22 -5.56
N VAL A 109 -3.82 9.04 -4.84
CA VAL A 109 -4.43 7.75 -4.57
C VAL A 109 -5.71 7.62 -5.35
N ARG A 110 -5.88 6.48 -6.01
CA ARG A 110 -7.16 6.02 -6.56
C ARG A 110 -7.55 4.69 -5.93
N LEU A 111 -8.74 4.62 -5.37
CA LEU A 111 -9.39 3.37 -5.01
C LEU A 111 -10.44 3.05 -6.06
N ASP A 112 -10.28 1.92 -6.73
CA ASP A 112 -11.30 1.32 -7.59
C ASP A 112 -12.04 0.25 -6.79
N HIS A 113 -13.20 0.62 -6.25
CA HIS A 113 -13.99 -0.28 -5.41
C HIS A 113 -14.67 -1.40 -6.20
N GLN A 114 -14.86 -1.22 -7.51
CA GLN A 114 -15.45 -2.24 -8.37
C GLN A 114 -14.46 -3.37 -8.62
N HIS A 115 -13.21 -3.03 -8.93
CA HIS A 115 -12.17 -4.02 -9.23
C HIS A 115 -11.29 -4.35 -8.02
N ARG A 116 -11.52 -3.71 -6.87
CA ARG A 116 -10.77 -3.87 -5.61
C ARG A 116 -9.27 -3.63 -5.80
N ARG A 117 -8.92 -2.51 -6.44
CA ARG A 117 -7.55 -2.09 -6.74
C ARG A 117 -7.29 -0.69 -6.20
N ALA A 118 -6.17 -0.52 -5.53
CA ALA A 118 -5.71 0.76 -5.00
C ALA A 118 -4.39 1.12 -5.69
N PHE A 119 -4.34 2.29 -6.32
CA PHE A 119 -3.14 2.84 -6.93
C PHE A 119 -2.66 4.03 -6.13
N PHE A 120 -1.35 4.10 -5.92
CA PHE A 120 -0.68 5.20 -5.22
C PHE A 120 0.41 5.73 -6.14
N LEU A 121 0.24 6.94 -6.66
CA LEU A 121 1.20 7.56 -7.55
C LEU A 121 2.01 8.61 -6.79
N GLY A 122 3.28 8.32 -6.55
CA GLY A 122 4.23 9.27 -6.00
C GLY A 122 4.34 10.55 -6.83
N ALA A 123 4.42 11.69 -6.16
CA ALA A 123 4.56 13.01 -6.78
C ALA A 123 5.67 13.84 -6.15
N GLU A 124 6.38 14.63 -6.95
CA GLU A 124 7.45 15.52 -6.45
C GLU A 124 6.92 16.67 -5.60
N ARG A 125 5.71 17.15 -5.91
CA ARG A 125 5.15 18.37 -5.34
C ARG A 125 3.64 18.29 -5.32
N PHE A 126 3.05 18.82 -4.26
CA PHE A 126 1.61 19.02 -4.16
C PHE A 126 1.30 20.36 -3.49
N GLU A 127 0.37 21.11 -4.09
CA GLU A 127 -0.21 22.29 -3.47
C GLU A 127 -1.54 21.87 -2.83
N THR A 128 -1.60 21.99 -1.51
CA THR A 128 -2.76 21.62 -0.71
C THR A 128 -3.89 22.64 -0.88
N PRO A 129 -5.14 22.29 -0.53
CA PRO A 129 -6.29 23.20 -0.68
C PRO A 129 -6.18 24.52 0.09
N ASP A 130 -5.36 24.58 1.15
CA ASP A 130 -5.12 25.81 1.92
C ASP A 130 -3.99 26.70 1.33
N GLY A 131 -3.38 26.27 0.22
CA GLY A 131 -2.29 26.97 -0.46
C GLY A 131 -0.89 26.58 0.03
N ARG A 132 -0.75 25.69 1.03
CA ARG A 132 0.56 25.16 1.42
C ARG A 132 1.11 24.29 0.31
N VAL A 133 2.37 24.53 -0.03
CA VAL A 133 3.14 23.72 -0.97
C VAL A 133 3.96 22.71 -0.19
N VAL A 134 3.87 21.45 -0.58
CA VAL A 134 4.68 20.36 -0.05
C VAL A 134 5.51 19.76 -1.19
N THR A 135 6.76 19.43 -0.89
CA THR A 135 7.69 18.76 -1.82
C THR A 135 8.09 17.41 -1.22
N ALA A 136 8.21 16.38 -2.05
CA ALA A 136 8.70 15.07 -1.64
C ALA A 136 10.14 15.19 -1.09
N GLY A 137 10.44 14.37 -0.09
CA GLY A 137 11.78 14.28 0.48
C GLY A 137 12.75 13.59 -0.48
N ALA A 138 14.04 13.84 -0.26
CA ALA A 138 15.12 13.15 -0.97
C ALA A 138 15.46 11.81 -0.29
N GLY A 139 16.37 11.03 -0.89
CA GLY A 139 16.91 9.80 -0.30
C GLY A 139 16.36 8.50 -0.89
N GLN A 140 15.29 8.58 -1.68
CA GLN A 140 14.84 7.46 -2.54
C GLN A 140 14.15 8.00 -3.80
N PRO A 141 14.06 7.19 -4.87
CA PRO A 141 13.27 7.54 -6.04
C PRO A 141 11.79 7.73 -5.69
N LEU A 142 11.08 8.53 -6.49
CA LEU A 142 9.62 8.47 -6.52
C LEU A 142 9.19 7.06 -6.91
N PHE A 143 8.02 6.65 -6.47
CA PHE A 143 7.51 5.33 -6.79
C PHE A 143 6.01 5.34 -6.99
N HIS A 144 5.51 4.31 -7.64
CA HIS A 144 4.10 4.03 -7.76
C HIS A 144 3.82 2.64 -7.19
N VAL A 145 2.70 2.49 -6.50
CA VAL A 145 2.29 1.23 -5.89
C VAL A 145 0.90 0.85 -6.37
N GLU A 146 0.70 -0.44 -6.56
CA GLU A 146 -0.62 -1.04 -6.67
C GLU A 146 -0.80 -2.09 -5.57
N HIS A 147 -1.91 -1.99 -4.85
CA HIS A 147 -2.43 -3.08 -4.05
C HIS A 147 -3.75 -3.55 -4.65
N SER A 148 -4.01 -4.85 -4.61
CA SER A 148 -5.30 -5.36 -5.03
C SER A 148 -5.75 -6.59 -4.26
N VAL A 149 -7.07 -6.78 -4.24
CA VAL A 149 -7.71 -7.98 -3.73
C VAL A 149 -8.24 -8.77 -4.92
N ALA A 150 -7.68 -9.96 -5.10
CA ALA A 150 -8.10 -10.92 -6.12
C ALA A 150 -8.62 -12.20 -5.45
N GLY A 151 -8.89 -13.23 -6.25
CA GLY A 151 -9.44 -14.49 -5.76
C GLY A 151 -10.95 -14.42 -5.50
N ASP A 152 -11.48 -15.51 -4.95
CA ASP A 152 -12.90 -15.63 -4.63
C ASP A 152 -13.22 -14.92 -3.32
N GLU A 153 -14.51 -14.65 -3.10
CA GLU A 153 -14.96 -13.94 -1.90
C GLU A 153 -14.56 -14.67 -0.61
N ASP A 154 -14.55 -16.01 -0.58
CA ASP A 154 -14.19 -16.80 0.60
C ASP A 154 -12.70 -17.24 0.61
N ASP A 155 -11.95 -16.93 -0.44
CA ASP A 155 -10.52 -17.26 -0.58
C ASP A 155 -9.72 -16.09 -1.19
N PRO A 156 -9.64 -14.96 -0.48
CA PRO A 156 -9.08 -13.75 -1.05
C PRO A 156 -7.54 -13.77 -1.10
N LEU A 157 -7.02 -13.20 -2.18
CA LEU A 157 -5.60 -12.96 -2.41
C LEU A 157 -5.27 -11.50 -2.15
N ASN A 158 -4.21 -11.23 -1.40
CA ASN A 158 -3.59 -9.90 -1.32
C ASN A 158 -2.43 -9.82 -2.31
N LEU A 159 -2.51 -8.89 -3.25
CA LEU A 159 -1.50 -8.64 -4.29
C LEU A 159 -0.84 -7.28 -4.05
N TRP A 160 0.46 -7.19 -4.34
CA TRP A 160 1.24 -5.98 -4.10
C TRP A 160 2.33 -5.82 -5.16
N ARG A 161 2.37 -4.64 -5.79
CA ARG A 161 3.35 -4.29 -6.82
C ARG A 161 3.86 -2.87 -6.58
N ILE A 162 5.15 -2.64 -6.83
CA ILE A 162 5.76 -1.32 -6.80
C ILE A 162 6.65 -1.11 -8.03
N VAL A 163 6.64 0.09 -8.57
CA VAL A 163 7.63 0.56 -9.53
C VAL A 163 8.31 1.80 -8.97
N LEU A 164 9.62 1.74 -8.81
CA LEU A 164 10.46 2.87 -8.42
C LEU A 164 10.97 3.55 -9.69
N LEU A 165 10.75 4.86 -9.78
CA LEU A 165 11.07 5.70 -10.93
C LEU A 165 12.57 6.04 -10.93
N THR A 166 13.37 5.03 -11.21
CA THR A 166 14.82 5.14 -11.42
C THR A 166 15.15 5.48 -12.87
N GLU A 167 16.41 5.82 -13.15
CA GLU A 167 16.92 5.98 -14.53
C GLU A 167 17.39 4.64 -15.13
N GLU A 168 17.86 3.73 -14.28
CA GLU A 168 18.23 2.36 -14.60
C GLU A 168 17.77 1.38 -13.51
N TYR A 169 17.75 0.08 -13.82
CA TYR A 169 17.38 -0.94 -12.85
C TYR A 169 18.39 -0.98 -11.69
N ASP A 170 17.90 -0.80 -10.46
CA ASP A 170 18.69 -0.85 -9.24
C ASP A 170 18.42 -2.17 -8.49
N ALA A 171 19.38 -3.08 -8.59
CA ALA A 171 19.30 -4.39 -7.94
C ALA A 171 19.32 -4.31 -6.40
N ALA A 172 20.03 -3.34 -5.82
CA ALA A 172 20.11 -3.18 -4.37
C ALA A 172 18.80 -2.66 -3.81
N LEU A 173 18.16 -1.72 -4.52
CA LEU A 173 16.84 -1.22 -4.18
C LEU A 173 15.78 -2.33 -4.33
N ALA A 174 15.83 -3.13 -5.40
CA ALA A 174 14.94 -4.28 -5.55
C ALA A 174 15.12 -5.30 -4.40
N ALA A 175 16.36 -5.55 -3.98
CA ALA A 175 16.68 -6.48 -2.88
C ALA A 175 16.12 -6.04 -1.52
N SER A 176 15.87 -4.74 -1.31
CA SER A 176 15.25 -4.24 -0.06
C SER A 176 13.85 -4.83 0.21
N PHE A 177 13.17 -5.31 -0.83
CA PHE A 177 11.85 -5.92 -0.73
C PHE A 177 11.89 -7.44 -0.44
N GLU A 178 13.06 -8.08 -0.45
CA GLU A 178 13.17 -9.52 -0.26
C GLU A 178 12.68 -9.97 1.12
N GLY A 179 12.95 -9.18 2.16
CA GLY A 179 12.46 -9.46 3.51
C GLY A 179 10.93 -9.49 3.56
N LEU A 180 10.29 -8.55 2.87
CA LEU A 180 8.85 -8.53 2.69
C LEU A 180 8.38 -9.73 1.85
N ALA A 181 9.07 -10.11 0.79
CA ALA A 181 8.68 -11.24 -0.07
C ALA A 181 8.73 -12.59 0.67
N LYS A 182 9.67 -12.72 1.62
CA LYS A 182 9.96 -13.97 2.35
C LYS A 182 9.26 -14.06 3.70
N ASP A 183 8.60 -13.00 4.17
CA ASP A 183 7.88 -13.01 5.45
C ASP A 183 6.73 -14.05 5.38
N PRO A 184 6.76 -15.11 6.21
CA PRO A 184 5.74 -16.15 6.17
C PRO A 184 4.42 -15.73 6.82
N TYR A 185 4.40 -14.57 7.49
CA TYR A 185 3.26 -14.04 8.21
C TYR A 185 2.40 -13.15 7.31
N LEU A 186 1.20 -12.83 7.79
CA LEU A 186 0.38 -11.80 7.18
C LEU A 186 1.12 -10.46 7.17
N ARG A 187 0.87 -9.67 6.12
CA ARG A 187 1.27 -8.27 6.09
C ARG A 187 0.71 -7.56 7.32
N VAL A 188 1.53 -6.71 7.96
CA VAL A 188 1.19 -6.04 9.23
C VAL A 188 -0.18 -5.34 9.21
N PHE A 189 -0.56 -4.73 8.08
CA PHE A 189 -1.85 -4.06 7.93
C PHE A 189 -3.06 -5.00 8.04
N VAL A 190 -2.92 -6.27 7.65
CA VAL A 190 -3.98 -7.29 7.80
C VAL A 190 -4.13 -7.65 9.28
N GLU A 191 -3.00 -7.76 10.00
CA GLU A 191 -3.00 -8.03 11.45
C GLU A 191 -3.60 -6.87 12.24
N VAL A 192 -3.29 -5.62 11.87
CA VAL A 192 -3.90 -4.43 12.45
C VAL A 192 -5.40 -4.45 12.22
N HIS A 193 -5.87 -4.68 10.99
CA HIS A 193 -7.30 -4.72 10.70
C HIS A 193 -8.05 -5.81 11.49
N LEU A 194 -7.45 -7.01 11.61
CA LEU A 194 -8.02 -8.08 12.42
C LEU A 194 -8.23 -7.65 13.88
N ARG A 195 -7.22 -7.03 14.49
CA ARG A 195 -7.27 -6.63 15.90
C ARG A 195 -8.18 -5.43 16.12
N GLU A 196 -7.91 -4.35 15.40
CA GLU A 196 -8.47 -3.03 15.71
C GLU A 196 -9.86 -2.80 15.10
N VAL A 197 -10.18 -3.47 13.99
CA VAL A 197 -11.47 -3.29 13.30
C VAL A 197 -12.38 -4.50 13.47
N LEU A 198 -11.85 -5.71 13.30
CA LEU A 198 -12.63 -6.95 13.35
C LEU A 198 -12.69 -7.57 14.76
N GLY A 199 -11.99 -7.00 15.73
CA GLY A 199 -12.02 -7.42 17.14
C GLY A 199 -11.53 -8.85 17.35
N ARG A 200 -10.53 -9.28 16.58
CA ARG A 200 -9.93 -10.62 16.67
C ARG A 200 -8.63 -10.58 17.45
N ALA A 201 -8.49 -11.46 18.44
CA ALA A 201 -7.19 -11.73 19.04
C ALA A 201 -6.36 -12.60 18.09
N LEU A 202 -5.08 -12.27 17.95
CA LEU A 202 -4.17 -12.90 17.00
C LEU A 202 -2.84 -13.24 17.69
N VAL A 203 -2.42 -14.50 17.64
CA VAL A 203 -1.10 -14.95 18.12
C VAL A 203 -0.39 -15.66 16.98
N ARG A 204 0.83 -15.22 16.65
CA ARG A 204 1.72 -15.89 15.68
C ARG A 204 2.22 -17.20 16.29
N ARG A 205 2.24 -18.28 15.50
CA ARG A 205 2.78 -19.60 15.88
C ARG A 205 4.23 -19.78 15.48
#